data_AF-A0A5B1BB59-F1
#
_entry.id   AF-A0A5B1BB59-F1
#
_cell.length_a   1.000
_cell.length_b   1.000
_cell.length_c   1.000
_cell.angle_alpha   90.00
_cell.angle_beta   90.00
_cell.angle_gamma   90.00
#
_symmetry.space_group_name_H-M   'P 1'
#
loop_
_entity.id
_entity.type
_entity.pdbx_description
1 polymer ?
#
loop_
_entity_poly.entity_id
_entity_poly.type
_entity_poly.pdbx_seq_one_letter_code
_entity_poly.pdbx_strand_id
1 'polypeptide(L)'
;MLPYEDDILQKVLRQLDGITKLEALDILHKIEILLKDQRSPIEYRNLKQAQNRLFLKNAMIPIGKNGYCYLIDYCHFIKVYQFQSIFPCFHSMKSLYYTQYNEPTVQFLNNKNIEETFNGTHLKYVIREFLKDNKAKDRNSKTNRLLLLELLDQVDPAHRICKS
;
A
#
# COMPACT_ATOMS: atom_id res chain seq x y z
N MET A 1 28.12 -11.71 -33.58
CA MET A 1 27.53 -12.60 -32.56
C MET A 1 27.37 -11.74 -31.32
N LEU A 2 26.13 -11.42 -30.94
CA LEU A 2 25.91 -10.64 -29.72
C LEU A 2 26.38 -11.50 -28.53
N PRO A 3 27.12 -10.95 -27.56
CA PRO A 3 27.39 -11.60 -26.29
C PRO A 3 26.09 -12.18 -25.72
N TYR A 4 26.16 -13.35 -25.07
CA TYR A 4 24.99 -14.03 -24.50
C TYR A 4 24.13 -13.11 -23.60
N GLU A 5 24.77 -12.18 -22.90
CA GLU A 5 24.13 -11.15 -22.07
C GLU A 5 23.28 -10.16 -22.89
N ASP A 6 23.75 -9.77 -24.08
CA ASP A 6 23.03 -8.86 -24.97
C ASP A 6 21.78 -9.51 -25.57
N ASP A 7 21.81 -10.82 -25.85
CA ASP A 7 20.62 -11.56 -26.33
C ASP A 7 19.54 -11.68 -25.25
N ILE A 8 19.94 -11.90 -23.99
CA ILE A 8 19.01 -11.91 -22.85
C ILE A 8 18.43 -10.51 -22.63
N LEU A 9 19.25 -9.47 -22.67
CA LEU A 9 18.79 -8.10 -22.49
C LEU A 9 17.78 -7.71 -23.58
N GLN A 10 18.04 -8.06 -24.84
CA GLN A 10 17.11 -7.83 -25.94
C GLN A 10 15.77 -8.56 -25.75
N LYS A 11 15.79 -9.80 -25.24
CA LYS A 11 14.57 -10.55 -24.92
C LYS A 11 13.74 -9.84 -23.85
N VAL A 12 14.38 -9.28 -22.82
CA VAL A 12 13.69 -8.52 -21.76
C VAL A 12 13.15 -7.20 -22.31
N LEU A 13 13.95 -6.43 -23.05
CA LEU A 13 13.52 -5.14 -23.61
C LEU A 13 12.34 -5.29 -24.57
N ARG A 14 12.27 -6.36 -25.37
CA ARG A 14 11.11 -6.65 -26.22
C ARG A 14 9.81 -6.86 -25.44
N GLN A 15 9.86 -7.31 -24.18
CA GLN A 15 8.67 -7.44 -23.34
C GLN A 15 8.14 -6.09 -22.83
N LEU A 16 8.92 -5.03 -22.95
CA LEU A 16 8.54 -3.67 -22.54
C LEU A 16 7.97 -2.84 -23.68
N ASP A 17 7.91 -3.38 -24.90
CA ASP A 17 7.37 -2.68 -26.06
C ASP A 17 5.89 -2.32 -25.84
N GLY A 18 5.53 -1.07 -26.14
CA GLY A 18 4.18 -0.54 -25.91
C GLY A 18 3.82 -0.18 -24.46
N ILE A 19 4.69 -0.41 -23.48
CA ILE A 19 4.47 -0.03 -22.07
C ILE A 19 4.93 1.41 -21.84
N THR A 20 4.19 2.19 -21.03
CA THR A 20 4.65 3.55 -20.69
C THR A 20 5.91 3.51 -19.84
N LYS A 21 6.75 4.55 -19.92
CA LYS A 21 8.00 4.63 -19.16
C LYS A 21 7.80 4.38 -17.66
N LEU A 22 6.73 4.93 -17.07
CA LEU A 22 6.47 4.78 -15.64
C LEU A 22 6.07 3.35 -15.27
N GLU A 23 5.21 2.72 -16.06
CA GLU A 23 4.80 1.33 -15.86
C GLU A 23 5.98 0.37 -16.08
N ALA A 24 6.83 0.63 -17.07
CA ALA A 24 8.03 -0.16 -17.31
C ALA A 24 9.00 -0.10 -16.12
N LEU A 25 9.23 1.10 -15.56
CA LEU A 25 10.06 1.27 -14.37
C LEU A 25 9.46 0.57 -13.13
N ASP A 26 8.15 0.66 -12.95
CA ASP A 26 7.45 -0.02 -11.85
C ASP A 26 7.55 -1.55 -11.97
N ILE A 27 7.34 -2.10 -13.16
CA ILE A 27 7.48 -3.54 -13.43
C ILE A 27 8.92 -4.00 -13.18
N LEU A 28 9.91 -3.26 -13.68
CA LEU A 28 11.33 -3.58 -13.48
C LEU A 28 11.70 -3.59 -11.99
N HIS A 29 11.22 -2.61 -11.23
CA HIS A 29 11.46 -2.56 -9.79
C HIS A 29 10.78 -3.73 -9.05
N LYS A 30 9.56 -4.10 -9.44
CA LYS A 30 8.89 -5.30 -8.88
C LYS A 30 9.65 -6.59 -9.19
N ILE A 31 10.22 -6.70 -10.39
CA ILE A 31 11.08 -7.83 -10.77
C ILE A 31 12.34 -7.84 -9.91
N GLU A 32 13.01 -6.71 -9.72
CA GLU A 32 14.18 -6.58 -8.85
C GLU A 32 13.89 -7.09 -7.43
N ILE A 33 12.77 -6.65 -6.84
CA ILE A 33 12.33 -7.11 -5.51
C ILE A 33 12.10 -8.63 -5.50
N LEU A 34 11.46 -9.17 -6.54
CA LEU A 34 11.17 -10.61 -6.63
C LEU A 34 12.45 -11.45 -6.73
N LEU A 35 13.50 -10.93 -7.35
CA LEU A 35 14.76 -11.61 -7.58
C LEU A 35 15.71 -11.56 -6.38
N LYS A 36 15.63 -10.52 -5.55
CA LYS A 36 16.57 -10.24 -4.45
C LYS A 36 16.84 -11.42 -3.51
N ASP A 37 15.81 -12.19 -3.16
CA ASP A 37 15.91 -13.30 -2.21
C ASP A 37 15.91 -14.69 -2.88
N GLN A 38 16.04 -14.75 -4.22
CA GLN A 38 16.00 -16.01 -4.95
C GLN A 38 17.38 -16.68 -5.02
N ARG A 39 17.37 -18.01 -4.95
CA ARG A 39 18.56 -18.82 -5.19
C ARG A 39 18.74 -19.03 -6.69
N SER A 40 19.99 -19.12 -7.12
CA SER A 40 20.33 -19.53 -8.50
C SER A 40 20.33 -21.05 -8.61
N PRO A 41 19.84 -21.62 -9.74
CA PRO A 41 19.17 -20.94 -10.84
C PRO A 41 17.75 -20.49 -10.45
N ILE A 42 17.32 -19.37 -11.03
CA ILE A 42 15.99 -18.83 -10.77
C ILE A 42 14.93 -19.76 -11.37
N GLU A 43 13.98 -20.20 -10.54
CA GLU A 43 12.86 -21.02 -11.00
C GLU A 43 11.56 -20.20 -11.06
N TYR A 44 10.90 -20.20 -12.21
CA TYR A 44 9.65 -19.46 -12.41
C TYR A 44 8.55 -19.81 -11.38
N ARG A 45 8.46 -21.09 -10.96
CA ARG A 45 7.49 -21.50 -9.93
C ARG A 45 7.72 -20.79 -8.59
N ASN A 46 8.98 -20.53 -8.23
CA ASN A 46 9.34 -19.84 -6.99
C ASN A 46 9.05 -18.35 -7.13
N LEU A 47 9.32 -17.75 -8.30
CA LEU A 47 8.92 -16.37 -8.59
C LEU A 47 7.41 -16.19 -8.54
N LYS A 48 6.62 -17.11 -9.11
CA LYS A 48 5.15 -17.05 -9.09
C LYS A 48 4.60 -17.19 -7.67
N GLN A 49 5.17 -18.08 -6.86
CA GLN A 49 4.82 -18.20 -5.45
C GLN A 49 5.23 -16.96 -4.64
N ALA A 50 6.43 -16.43 -4.89
CA ALA A 50 6.93 -15.21 -4.26
C ALA A 50 6.09 -14.02 -4.68
N GLN A 51 5.69 -13.90 -5.95
CA GLN A 51 4.79 -12.88 -6.48
C GLN A 51 3.43 -12.98 -5.81
N ASN A 52 2.82 -14.16 -5.70
CA ASN A 52 1.54 -14.30 -5.00
C ASN A 52 1.68 -13.91 -3.51
N ARG A 53 2.78 -14.29 -2.85
CA ARG A 53 3.08 -13.87 -1.47
C ARG A 53 3.38 -12.38 -1.36
N LEU A 54 4.07 -11.80 -2.33
CA LEU A 54 4.52 -10.41 -2.37
C LEU A 54 3.43 -9.47 -2.83
N PHE A 55 2.50 -9.88 -3.69
CA PHE A 55 1.31 -9.12 -4.08
C PHE A 55 0.21 -9.19 -3.03
N LEU A 56 0.07 -10.33 -2.31
CA LEU A 56 -0.63 -10.36 -1.02
C LEU A 56 0.07 -9.46 0.03
N LYS A 57 1.36 -9.17 -0.16
CA LYS A 57 2.18 -8.25 0.65
C LYS A 57 2.50 -6.91 -0.07
N ASN A 58 1.90 -6.49 -1.20
CA ASN A 58 2.32 -5.24 -1.88
C ASN A 58 1.80 -3.98 -1.16
N ALA A 59 1.29 -4.22 0.03
CA ALA A 59 1.08 -3.39 1.17
C ALA A 59 2.34 -3.15 2.04
N MET A 60 3.48 -3.82 1.76
CA MET A 60 4.52 -4.08 2.76
C MET A 60 5.81 -3.30 2.52
N ILE A 61 5.92 -2.14 3.17
CA ILE A 61 7.13 -1.33 3.19
C ILE A 61 7.99 -1.78 4.38
N PRO A 62 9.23 -2.26 4.17
CA PRO A 62 10.14 -2.56 5.28
C PRO A 62 10.58 -1.26 5.97
N ILE A 63 10.41 -1.18 7.31
CA ILE A 63 10.99 -0.09 8.12
C ILE A 63 12.31 -0.59 8.71
N GLY A 64 13.39 -0.50 7.92
CA GLY A 64 14.74 -0.88 8.35
C GLY A 64 14.84 -2.32 8.87
N LYS A 65 15.54 -2.53 9.98
CA LYS A 65 15.73 -3.83 10.65
C LYS A 65 14.63 -4.16 11.67
N ASN A 66 13.62 -3.30 11.82
CA ASN A 66 12.77 -3.29 13.02
C ASN A 66 11.37 -3.87 12.81
N GLY A 67 10.89 -3.95 11.57
CA GLY A 67 9.55 -4.45 11.30
C GLY A 67 9.08 -4.18 9.89
N TYR A 68 7.83 -4.53 9.66
CA TYR A 68 7.14 -4.37 8.39
C TYR A 68 5.87 -3.53 8.59
N CYS A 69 5.59 -2.62 7.67
CA CYS A 69 4.25 -2.03 7.54
C CYS A 69 3.39 -2.91 6.63
N TYR A 70 2.07 -2.89 6.80
CA TYR A 70 1.11 -3.54 5.90
C TYR A 70 -0.01 -2.56 5.60
N LEU A 71 -0.19 -2.08 4.37
CA LEU A 71 -1.43 -1.49 3.91
C LEU A 71 -2.61 -2.46 4.22
N ILE A 72 -3.50 -2.01 5.10
CA ILE A 72 -4.64 -2.79 5.59
C ILE A 72 -5.97 -2.28 5.06
N ASP A 73 -6.04 -1.01 4.63
CA ASP A 73 -7.23 -0.37 4.09
C ASP A 73 -6.85 0.95 3.41
N TYR A 74 -7.68 1.44 2.49
CA TYR A 74 -7.44 2.70 1.78
C TYR A 74 -8.73 3.32 1.25
N CYS A 75 -8.69 4.62 0.97
CA CYS A 75 -9.68 5.35 0.18
C CYS A 75 -8.95 6.29 -0.80
N HIS A 76 -9.64 7.26 -1.40
CA HIS A 76 -9.00 8.27 -2.26
C HIS A 76 -8.16 9.30 -1.47
N PHE A 77 -8.49 9.53 -0.20
CA PHE A 77 -7.82 10.55 0.61
C PHE A 77 -6.59 10.01 1.33
N ILE A 78 -6.68 8.81 1.91
CA ILE A 78 -5.64 8.24 2.77
C ILE A 78 -5.43 6.75 2.52
N LYS A 79 -4.21 6.29 2.78
CA LYS A 79 -3.83 4.87 2.83
C LYS A 79 -3.45 4.52 4.26
N VAL A 80 -3.98 3.41 4.79
CA VAL A 80 -3.77 3.00 6.18
C VAL A 80 -2.88 1.78 6.27
N TYR A 81 -1.83 1.87 7.07
CA TYR A 81 -0.83 0.83 7.28
C TYR A 81 -0.87 0.32 8.72
N GLN A 82 -0.59 -0.97 8.92
CA GLN A 82 -0.36 -1.59 10.20
C GLN A 82 1.12 -1.93 10.32
N PHE A 83 1.79 -1.44 11.36
CA PHE A 83 3.16 -1.87 11.66
C PHE A 83 3.15 -3.18 12.44
N GLN A 84 4.05 -4.08 12.08
CA GLN A 84 4.35 -5.29 12.82
C GLN A 84 5.85 -5.39 13.07
N SER A 85 6.21 -5.39 14.35
CA SER A 85 7.59 -5.56 14.80
C SER A 85 8.05 -6.99 14.57
N ILE A 86 9.30 -7.17 14.16
CA ILE A 86 9.97 -8.48 14.09
C ILE A 86 10.38 -8.95 15.50
N PHE A 87 10.41 -8.05 16.48
CA PHE A 87 10.76 -8.39 17.85
C PHE A 87 9.56 -9.01 18.59
N PRO A 88 9.72 -10.21 19.19
CA PRO A 88 8.62 -10.95 19.82
C PRO A 88 7.99 -10.21 21.02
N CYS A 89 8.75 -9.35 21.70
CA CYS A 89 8.25 -8.56 22.84
C CYS A 89 7.26 -7.46 22.46
N PHE A 90 7.16 -7.07 21.19
CA PHE A 90 6.30 -5.96 20.71
C PHE A 90 5.14 -6.44 19.82
N HIS A 91 4.88 -7.74 19.76
CA HIS A 91 3.86 -8.33 18.89
C HIS A 91 2.41 -7.90 19.22
N SER A 92 2.15 -7.39 20.43
CA SER A 92 0.79 -7.06 20.89
C SER A 92 0.31 -5.66 20.53
N MET A 93 1.19 -4.72 20.18
CA MET A 93 0.78 -3.37 19.75
C MET A 93 0.72 -3.28 18.23
N LYS A 94 -0.44 -3.63 17.66
CA LYS A 94 -0.76 -3.35 16.25
C LYS A 94 -0.98 -1.85 16.07
N SER A 95 0.10 -1.10 15.94
CA SER A 95 0.05 0.34 15.67
C SER A 95 -0.40 0.57 14.23
N LEU A 96 -1.46 1.36 14.08
CA LEU A 96 -1.98 1.79 12.79
C LEU A 96 -1.44 3.17 12.46
N TYR A 97 -1.09 3.36 11.21
CA TYR A 97 -0.56 4.58 10.64
C TYR A 97 -1.30 4.91 9.35
N TYR A 98 -1.24 6.14 8.89
CA TYR A 98 -1.77 6.52 7.59
C TYR A 98 -0.88 7.55 6.90
N THR A 99 -1.11 7.71 5.61
CA THR A 99 -0.47 8.70 4.76
C THR A 99 -1.51 9.25 3.77
N GLN A 100 -1.35 10.50 3.35
CA GLN A 100 -2.15 11.10 2.28
C GLN A 100 -1.50 10.78 0.92
N TYR A 101 -2.29 10.74 -0.16
CA TYR A 101 -1.75 10.37 -1.49
C TYR A 101 -0.60 11.26 -1.97
N ASN A 102 -0.59 12.53 -1.57
CA ASN A 102 0.37 13.52 -2.04
C ASN A 102 1.45 13.85 -1.00
N GLU A 103 1.43 13.22 0.18
CA GLU A 103 2.39 13.49 1.23
C GLU A 103 3.14 12.21 1.60
N PRO A 104 4.49 12.19 1.54
CA PRO A 104 5.27 11.01 1.90
C PRO A 104 5.34 10.77 3.42
N THR A 105 4.76 11.66 4.22
CA THR A 105 4.79 11.59 5.68
C THR A 105 3.79 10.55 6.18
N VAL A 106 4.23 9.76 7.17
CA VAL A 106 3.41 8.74 7.82
C VAL A 106 3.05 9.24 9.21
N GLN A 107 1.76 9.25 9.52
CA GLN A 107 1.23 9.69 10.81
C GLN A 107 0.56 8.52 11.54
N PHE A 108 0.58 8.54 12.87
CA PHE A 108 -0.21 7.58 13.65
C PHE A 108 -1.70 7.78 13.38
N LEU A 109 -2.44 6.69 13.17
CA LEU A 109 -3.89 6.76 13.03
C LEU A 109 -4.52 6.98 14.40
N ASN A 110 -4.88 8.22 14.71
CA ASN A 110 -5.62 8.60 15.90
C ASN A 110 -6.54 9.79 15.56
N ASN A 111 -7.51 10.09 16.43
CA ASN A 111 -8.51 11.12 16.16
C ASN A 111 -7.87 12.51 15.96
N LYS A 112 -6.86 12.85 16.77
CA LYS A 112 -6.17 14.15 16.72
C LYS A 112 -5.50 14.37 15.35
N ASN A 113 -4.70 13.40 14.90
CA ASN A 113 -3.97 13.51 13.64
C ASN A 113 -4.93 13.57 12.45
N ILE A 114 -6.01 12.77 12.47
CA ILE A 114 -7.06 12.82 11.44
C ILE A 114 -7.75 14.20 11.43
N GLU A 115 -8.13 14.74 12.58
CA GLU A 115 -8.74 16.07 12.66
C GLU A 115 -7.79 17.15 12.11
N GLU A 116 -6.51 17.14 12.52
CA GLU A 116 -5.48 18.05 12.02
C GLU A 116 -5.30 17.95 10.50
N THR A 117 -5.27 16.72 9.97
CA THR A 117 -5.10 16.43 8.53
C THR A 117 -6.23 17.03 7.68
N PHE A 118 -7.46 17.01 8.18
CA PHE A 118 -8.62 17.52 7.45
C PHE A 118 -9.04 18.95 7.86
N ASN A 119 -8.38 19.57 8.85
CA ASN A 119 -8.74 20.88 9.41
C ASN A 119 -8.73 22.04 8.39
N GLY A 120 -7.94 21.92 7.32
CA GLY A 120 -7.87 22.89 6.22
C GLY A 120 -8.68 22.50 4.97
N THR A 121 -9.44 21.41 5.01
CA THR A 121 -10.15 20.85 3.85
C THR A 121 -11.66 21.07 3.94
N HIS A 122 -12.37 20.91 2.83
CA HIS A 122 -13.83 20.92 2.79
C HIS A 122 -14.46 19.80 3.66
N LEU A 123 -13.70 18.76 3.99
CA LEU A 123 -14.14 17.63 4.83
C LEU A 123 -14.05 17.91 6.33
N LYS A 124 -13.50 19.06 6.77
CA LYS A 124 -13.31 19.41 8.18
C LYS A 124 -14.52 19.10 9.05
N TYR A 125 -15.69 19.58 8.64
CA TYR A 125 -16.92 19.43 9.43
C TYR A 125 -17.42 17.99 9.44
N VAL A 126 -17.34 17.30 8.31
CA VAL A 126 -17.72 15.89 8.17
C VAL A 126 -16.88 15.00 9.09
N ILE A 127 -15.56 15.20 9.07
CA ILE A 127 -14.62 14.48 9.93
C ILE A 127 -14.85 14.80 11.39
N ARG A 128 -15.06 16.07 11.73
CA ARG A 128 -15.30 16.49 13.11
C ARG A 128 -16.58 15.88 13.69
N GLU A 129 -17.67 15.85 12.93
CA GLU A 129 -18.91 15.19 13.36
C GLU A 129 -18.71 13.67 13.50
N PHE A 130 -18.06 13.02 12.54
CA PHE A 130 -17.76 11.59 12.63
C PHE A 130 -16.96 11.21 13.88
N LEU A 131 -15.94 11.99 14.21
CA LEU A 131 -15.03 11.73 15.34
C LEU A 131 -15.64 12.01 16.73
N LYS A 132 -16.85 12.60 16.81
CA LYS A 132 -17.59 12.72 18.09
C LYS A 132 -18.06 11.36 18.59
N ASP A 133 -18.58 10.56 17.67
CA ASP A 133 -19.23 9.28 18.01
C ASP A 133 -18.37 8.07 17.67
N ASN A 134 -17.28 8.26 16.90
CA ASN A 134 -16.41 7.18 16.42
C ASN A 134 -14.93 7.49 16.64
N LYS A 135 -14.12 6.45 16.81
CA LYS A 135 -12.66 6.54 16.74
C LYS A 135 -12.20 6.32 15.31
N ALA A 136 -11.08 6.94 14.95
CA ALA A 136 -10.44 6.77 13.64
C ALA A 136 -10.06 5.30 13.32
N LYS A 137 -9.94 4.44 14.36
CA LYS A 137 -9.61 3.02 14.23
C LYS A 137 -10.83 2.10 14.25
N ASP A 138 -12.04 2.64 14.43
CA ASP A 138 -13.24 1.81 14.53
C ASP A 138 -13.54 1.15 13.18
N ARG A 139 -13.97 -0.12 13.26
CA ARG A 139 -14.25 -0.95 12.09
C ARG A 139 -15.71 -1.32 12.03
N ASN A 140 -16.22 -1.38 10.81
CA ASN A 140 -17.50 -1.97 10.52
C ASN A 140 -17.45 -3.48 10.80
N SER A 141 -18.33 -3.98 11.66
CA SER A 141 -18.34 -5.39 12.07
C SER A 141 -18.70 -6.36 10.94
N LYS A 142 -19.36 -5.87 9.88
CA LYS A 142 -19.78 -6.70 8.74
C LYS A 142 -18.73 -6.75 7.63
N THR A 143 -18.16 -5.60 7.27
CA THR A 143 -17.19 -5.49 6.15
C THR A 143 -15.74 -5.60 6.62
N ASN A 144 -15.51 -5.48 7.93
CA ASN A 144 -14.20 -5.34 8.56
C ASN A 144 -13.39 -4.13 8.06
N ARG A 145 -13.97 -3.20 7.30
CA ARG A 145 -13.30 -1.95 6.87
C ARG A 145 -13.35 -0.90 7.97
N LEU A 146 -12.43 0.07 7.90
CA LEU A 146 -12.46 1.24 8.79
C LEU A 146 -13.65 2.13 8.46
N LEU A 147 -14.47 2.46 9.48
CA LEU A 147 -15.66 3.30 9.30
C LEU A 147 -15.31 4.67 8.71
N LEU A 148 -14.14 5.21 9.08
CA LEU A 148 -13.61 6.45 8.54
C LEU A 148 -13.45 6.38 7.01
N LEU A 149 -12.95 5.27 6.48
CA LEU A 149 -12.71 5.12 5.05
C LEU A 149 -14.02 4.90 4.29
N GLU A 150 -14.96 4.16 4.89
CA GLU A 150 -16.31 4.02 4.32
C GLU A 150 -17.03 5.38 4.22
N LEU A 151 -16.87 6.25 5.22
CA LEU A 151 -17.39 7.62 5.19
C LEU A 151 -16.73 8.44 4.07
N LEU A 152 -15.41 8.40 4.00
CA LEU A 152 -14.65 9.16 2.99
C LEU A 152 -14.99 8.71 1.55
N ASP A 153 -15.22 7.41 1.33
CA ASP A 153 -15.68 6.87 0.05
C ASP A 153 -17.11 7.35 -0.31
N GLN A 154 -17.94 7.73 0.67
CA GLN A 154 -19.30 8.22 0.43
C GLN A 154 -19.35 9.72 0.12
N VAL A 155 -18.41 10.48 0.67
CA VAL A 155 -18.37 11.94 0.57
C VAL A 155 -17.69 12.41 -0.73
N ASP A 156 -16.96 11.51 -1.41
CA ASP A 156 -16.40 11.74 -2.75
C ASP A 156 -17.23 11.02 -3.86
N PRO A 157 -18.03 11.77 -4.65
CA PRO A 157 -18.81 11.19 -5.73
C PRO A 157 -18.01 10.84 -6.99
N ALA A 158 -16.72 11.18 -7.09
CA ALA A 158 -15.94 11.01 -8.33
C ALA A 158 -15.71 9.54 -8.76
N HIS A 159 -16.11 8.55 -7.94
CA HIS A 159 -15.99 7.12 -8.28
C HIS A 159 -17.30 6.33 -8.23
N ARG A 160 -18.47 6.97 -8.07
CA ARG A 160 -19.75 6.28 -8.32
C ARG A 160 -20.06 6.07 -9.80
N ILE A 161 -19.18 6.50 -10.71
CA ILE A 161 -19.25 6.27 -12.15
C ILE A 161 -18.19 5.24 -12.53
N CYS A 162 -18.45 3.97 -12.23
CA CYS A 162 -17.88 2.79 -12.90
C CYS A 162 -18.51 1.53 -12.30
N LYS A 163 -19.85 1.48 -12.32
CA LYS A 163 -20.59 0.23 -12.42
C LYS A 163 -21.37 0.31 -13.72
N SER A 164 -20.76 -0.18 -14.78
CA SER A 164 -21.39 -0.52 -16.05
C SER A 164 -20.80 -1.84 -16.50
#